data_AF-A0A8X6MY51-F1
#
_entry.id   AF-A0A8X6MY51-F1
#
_cell.length_a   1.000
_cell.length_b   1.000
_cell.length_c   1.000
_cell.angle_alpha   90.00
_cell.angle_beta   90.00
_cell.angle_gamma   90.00
#
_symmetry.space_group_name_H-M   'P 1'
#
loop_
_entity.id
_entity.type
_entity.pdbx_description
1 polymer ?
#
loop_
_entity_poly.entity_id
_entity_poly.type
_entity_poly.pdbx_seq_one_letter_code
_entity_poly.pdbx_strand_id
1 'polypeptide(L)'
;MSCSNKQFTWYLHVALVTLCLLILNGECKIEESLYRQVQMLDGSTRNLLSDGKVIALTSVDKSGNLQECAVLKDNSTIPKQLFKEVVASNGRSNAQFQMVNLDVRKLGRKCRKYIRDLKRKAENEYSKEERNFLRRLTTDEPLPGTKWCSRQARPRYLRELGEKSNLDKCCQEFHLSQDIIPPFTFHHHYLNTLPWPIASCETNGKLKRCLLEEGSQEAKSFAEALFFLIQMPCYELKEEEICHEYEQWFNTCKTKVKQQVAVERSLD
;
A
#
# COMPACT_ATOMS: atom_id res chain seq x y z
N MET A 1 24.98 4.83 14.81
CA MET A 1 24.89 5.70 16.00
C MET A 1 24.81 4.80 17.21
N SER A 2 25.89 4.81 17.99
CA SER A 2 26.09 4.39 19.38
C SER A 2 25.27 3.23 19.98
N CYS A 3 25.94 2.11 20.26
CA CYS A 3 25.75 1.39 21.52
C CYS A 3 26.96 1.73 22.39
N SER A 4 26.76 2.44 23.49
CA SER A 4 27.75 2.70 24.54
C SER A 4 27.17 2.22 25.85
N ASN A 5 27.90 1.35 26.55
CA ASN A 5 27.82 1.31 27.99
C ASN A 5 29.21 1.07 28.56
N LYS A 6 29.67 2.01 29.41
CA LYS A 6 30.93 1.94 30.16
C LYS A 6 30.67 1.19 31.47
N GLN A 7 31.59 0.30 31.84
CA GLN A 7 32.09 0.27 33.22
C GLN A 7 33.50 -0.33 33.23
N PHE A 8 34.40 0.42 33.86
CA PHE A 8 35.82 0.15 34.06
C PHE A 8 35.99 -0.53 35.42
N THR A 9 36.80 -1.59 35.51
CA THR A 9 37.85 -1.75 36.54
C THR A 9 38.83 -2.84 36.11
N TRP A 10 40.10 -2.62 36.41
CA TRP A 10 41.29 -3.18 35.79
C TRP A 10 41.85 -4.47 36.43
N TYR A 11 42.75 -5.11 35.68
CA TYR A 11 43.89 -5.98 36.06
C TYR A 11 43.60 -7.45 36.40
N LEU A 12 43.94 -8.39 35.51
CA LEU A 12 45.29 -8.96 35.37
C LEU A 12 45.36 -9.86 34.12
N HIS A 13 46.56 -10.02 33.59
CA HIS A 13 46.88 -10.36 32.21
C HIS A 13 47.08 -11.88 31.95
N VAL A 14 46.88 -12.27 30.68
CA VAL A 14 47.68 -13.26 29.89
C VAL A 14 47.14 -14.69 29.62
N ALA A 15 46.03 -15.17 30.16
CA ALA A 15 45.66 -16.59 29.94
C ALA A 15 44.29 -16.92 29.30
N LEU A 16 43.62 -15.99 28.60
CA LEU A 16 42.36 -16.29 27.89
C LEU A 16 42.32 -15.73 26.46
N VAL A 17 43.47 -15.76 25.77
CA VAL A 17 43.57 -15.52 24.31
C VAL A 17 42.86 -16.62 23.51
N THR A 18 42.48 -17.74 24.14
CA THR A 18 41.64 -18.81 23.59
C THR A 18 40.15 -18.68 23.88
N LEU A 19 39.71 -17.66 24.63
CA LEU A 19 38.29 -17.26 24.69
C LEU A 19 37.97 -16.14 23.69
N CYS A 20 38.83 -15.96 22.70
CA CYS A 20 38.61 -15.10 21.54
C CYS A 20 37.84 -15.83 20.41
N LEU A 21 37.47 -17.11 20.60
CA LEU A 21 36.70 -17.90 19.64
C LEU A 21 35.26 -18.22 20.08
N LEU A 22 34.85 -17.73 21.26
CA LEU A 22 33.43 -17.66 21.64
C LEU A 22 32.94 -16.20 21.61
N ILE A 23 33.45 -15.44 20.65
CA ILE A 23 32.55 -14.58 19.85
C ILE A 23 31.63 -15.56 19.10
N LEU A 24 30.73 -16.22 19.83
CA LEU A 24 29.55 -16.85 19.25
C LEU A 24 28.75 -15.68 18.72
N ASN A 25 29.07 -15.33 17.47
CA ASN A 25 28.17 -14.90 16.44
C ASN A 25 26.78 -14.59 17.04
N GLY A 26 26.67 -13.40 17.61
CA GLY A 26 25.42 -12.68 17.59
C GLY A 26 25.17 -12.35 16.12
N GLU A 27 24.88 -13.38 15.31
CA GLU A 27 24.15 -13.22 14.09
C GLU A 27 22.97 -12.37 14.52
N CYS A 28 22.97 -11.13 14.07
CA CYS A 28 21.83 -10.25 14.17
C CYS A 28 20.76 -10.97 13.34
N LYS A 29 20.05 -11.93 13.96
CA LYS A 29 19.07 -12.78 13.31
C LYS A 29 18.03 -11.81 12.79
N ILE A 30 18.02 -11.59 11.49
CA ILE A 30 17.04 -10.72 10.85
C ILE A 30 15.70 -11.36 11.21
N GLU A 31 14.88 -10.63 11.97
CA GLU A 31 13.51 -11.04 12.27
C GLU A 31 12.83 -11.31 10.92
N GLU A 32 12.38 -12.54 10.69
CA GLU A 32 11.71 -12.90 9.44
C GLU A 32 10.53 -11.94 9.23
N SER A 33 10.42 -11.41 8.02
CA SER A 33 9.40 -10.42 7.66
C SER A 33 8.27 -11.11 6.91
N LEU A 34 7.03 -10.73 7.23
CA LEU A 34 5.86 -11.16 6.48
C LEU A 34 5.90 -10.52 5.09
N TYR A 35 5.78 -11.34 4.07
CA TYR A 35 5.69 -10.94 2.68
C TYR A 35 4.36 -11.39 2.09
N ARG A 36 3.61 -10.43 1.56
CA ARG A 36 2.38 -10.64 0.79
C ARG A 36 2.60 -10.17 -0.64
N GLN A 37 2.37 -11.06 -1.60
CA GLN A 37 2.47 -10.76 -3.03
C GLN A 37 1.13 -11.00 -3.70
N VAL A 38 0.70 -10.08 -4.57
CA VAL A 38 -0.48 -10.23 -5.42
C VAL A 38 -0.09 -9.90 -6.86
N GLN A 39 -0.41 -10.81 -7.78
CA GLN A 39 -0.35 -10.54 -9.21
C GLN A 39 -1.65 -9.88 -9.67
N MET A 40 -1.51 -8.78 -10.38
CA MET A 40 -2.60 -7.95 -10.89
C MET A 40 -3.06 -8.42 -12.26
N LEU A 41 -4.28 -8.01 -12.67
CA LEU A 41 -4.83 -8.35 -13.98
C LEU A 41 -4.02 -7.79 -15.15
N ASP A 42 -3.35 -6.65 -14.96
CA ASP A 42 -2.46 -6.03 -15.95
C ASP A 42 -1.06 -6.69 -16.01
N GLY A 43 -0.84 -7.73 -15.20
CA GLY A 43 0.43 -8.44 -15.07
C GLY A 43 1.44 -7.76 -14.16
N SER A 44 1.11 -6.61 -13.56
CA SER A 44 1.94 -6.00 -12.51
C SER A 44 1.88 -6.80 -11.21
N THR A 45 2.85 -6.58 -10.34
CA THR A 45 2.94 -7.27 -9.05
C THR A 45 2.95 -6.26 -7.92
N ARG A 46 1.95 -6.36 -7.03
CA ARG A 46 1.90 -5.60 -5.77
C ARG A 46 2.49 -6.42 -4.64
N ASN A 47 3.36 -5.78 -3.88
CA ASN A 47 4.12 -6.39 -2.79
C ASN A 47 3.87 -5.59 -1.52
N LEU A 48 3.62 -6.30 -0.43
CA LEU A 48 3.56 -5.74 0.93
C LEU A 48 4.52 -6.54 1.81
N LEU A 49 5.42 -5.83 2.47
CA LEU A 49 6.39 -6.41 3.39
C LEU A 49 6.26 -5.76 4.76
N SER A 50 6.26 -6.57 5.82
CA SER A 50 6.16 -6.08 7.20
C SER A 50 7.14 -6.80 8.11
N ASP A 51 7.97 -6.03 8.84
CA ASP A 51 8.81 -6.53 9.94
C ASP A 51 8.10 -6.40 11.31
N GLY A 52 6.78 -6.16 11.29
CA GLY A 52 5.97 -5.88 12.49
C GLY A 52 6.14 -4.47 13.06
N LYS A 53 7.06 -3.65 12.52
CA LYS A 53 7.30 -2.25 12.97
C LYS A 53 7.26 -1.24 11.81
N VAL A 54 7.46 -1.70 10.59
CA VAL A 54 7.47 -0.93 9.35
C VAL A 54 6.83 -1.77 8.27
N ILE A 55 6.05 -1.11 7.42
CA ILE A 55 5.49 -1.71 6.22
C ILE A 55 6.10 -1.03 5.00
N ALA A 56 6.60 -1.83 4.07
CA ALA A 56 7.03 -1.38 2.76
C ALA A 56 6.10 -1.94 1.69
N LEU A 57 5.62 -1.06 0.83
CA LEU A 57 4.76 -1.39 -0.31
C LEU A 57 5.54 -1.13 -1.58
N THR A 58 5.49 -2.05 -2.54
CA THR A 58 6.05 -1.81 -3.88
C THR A 58 5.14 -2.38 -4.96
N SER A 59 4.92 -1.62 -6.02
CA SER A 59 4.32 -2.13 -7.27
C SER A 59 5.38 -2.15 -8.35
N VAL A 60 5.49 -3.27 -9.06
CA VAL A 60 6.38 -3.41 -10.21
C VAL A 60 5.57 -3.82 -11.44
N ASP A 61 5.91 -3.28 -12.61
CA ASP A 61 5.28 -3.71 -13.86
C ASP A 61 5.71 -5.13 -14.26
N LYS A 62 5.11 -5.65 -15.35
CA LYS A 62 5.45 -6.96 -15.92
C LYS A 62 6.92 -7.12 -16.34
N SER A 63 7.64 -6.02 -16.51
CA SER A 63 9.07 -5.98 -16.87
C SER A 63 9.97 -5.83 -15.63
N GLY A 64 9.38 -5.74 -14.44
CA GLY A 64 10.11 -5.56 -13.18
C GLY A 64 10.47 -4.11 -12.85
N ASN A 65 10.00 -3.13 -13.63
CA ASN A 65 10.26 -1.72 -13.32
C ASN A 65 9.39 -1.26 -12.16
N LEU A 66 9.97 -0.48 -11.25
CA LEU A 66 9.28 0.08 -10.10
C LEU A 66 8.25 1.13 -10.55
N GLN A 67 6.97 0.82 -10.38
CA GLN A 67 5.87 1.76 -10.62
C GLN A 67 5.55 2.57 -9.37
N GLU A 68 5.75 1.98 -8.19
CA GLU A 68 5.37 2.60 -6.92
C GLU A 68 6.17 2.05 -5.76
N CYS A 69 6.49 2.91 -4.79
CA CYS A 69 6.98 2.47 -3.50
C CYS A 69 6.48 3.40 -2.38
N ALA A 70 6.06 2.82 -1.27
CA ALA A 70 5.63 3.56 -0.09
C ALA A 70 6.17 2.90 1.19
N VAL A 71 6.35 3.71 2.23
CA VAL A 71 6.87 3.26 3.52
C VAL A 71 5.98 3.82 4.61
N LEU A 72 5.43 2.92 5.41
CA LEU A 72 4.54 3.24 6.51
C LEU A 72 5.18 2.78 7.81
N LYS A 73 5.04 3.61 8.84
CA LYS A 73 5.35 3.18 10.20
C LYS A 73 4.21 2.28 10.67
N ASP A 74 4.53 1.28 11.48
CA ASP A 74 3.54 0.35 12.01
C ASP A 74 2.38 1.08 12.68
N ASN A 75 1.19 0.71 12.24
CA ASN A 75 -0.01 0.86 13.02
C ASN A 75 -0.39 -0.57 13.43
N SER A 76 -0.67 -0.79 14.72
CA SER A 76 -1.02 -2.12 15.23
C SER A 76 -2.22 -2.77 14.52
N THR A 77 -2.93 -2.02 13.68
CA THR A 77 -4.04 -2.46 12.83
C THR A 77 -3.60 -3.23 11.59
N ILE A 78 -2.59 -2.84 10.81
CA ILE A 78 -2.30 -3.49 9.52
C ILE A 78 -1.86 -4.95 9.67
N PRO A 79 -0.90 -5.31 10.56
CA PRO A 79 -0.58 -6.72 10.79
C PRO A 79 -1.82 -7.53 11.17
N LYS A 80 -2.69 -6.99 12.03
CA LYS A 80 -3.97 -7.63 12.39
C LYS A 80 -4.91 -7.78 11.20
N GLN A 81 -4.99 -6.81 10.29
CA GLN A 81 -5.81 -6.92 9.09
C GLN A 81 -5.25 -7.97 8.11
N LEU A 82 -3.92 -8.08 7.98
CA LEU A 82 -3.28 -9.13 7.17
C LEU A 82 -3.59 -10.52 7.72
N PHE A 83 -3.52 -10.70 9.05
CA PHE A 83 -3.94 -11.95 9.67
C PHE A 83 -5.42 -12.25 9.42
N LYS A 84 -6.30 -11.23 9.51
CA LYS A 84 -7.72 -11.39 9.17
C LYS A 84 -7.94 -11.80 7.72
N GLU A 85 -7.19 -11.24 6.77
CA GLU A 85 -7.25 -11.65 5.37
C GLU A 85 -6.87 -13.12 5.19
N VAL A 86 -5.76 -13.57 5.81
CA VAL A 86 -5.33 -14.98 5.74
C VAL A 86 -6.42 -15.92 6.27
N VAL A 87 -7.02 -15.59 7.41
CA VAL A 87 -8.09 -16.41 8.02
C VAL A 87 -9.38 -16.35 7.20
N ALA A 88 -9.83 -15.16 6.81
CA ALA A 88 -11.10 -14.96 6.11
C ALA A 88 -11.08 -15.44 4.65
N SER A 89 -9.93 -15.36 4.00
CA SER A 89 -9.82 -15.71 2.58
C SER A 89 -10.02 -17.20 2.33
N ASN A 90 -9.78 -18.09 3.31
CA ASN A 90 -9.95 -19.54 3.16
C ASN A 90 -9.35 -20.10 1.83
N GLY A 91 -8.24 -19.51 1.36
CA GLY A 91 -7.59 -19.83 0.07
C GLY A 91 -8.16 -19.14 -1.18
N ARG A 92 -9.14 -18.24 -1.06
CA ARG A 92 -9.77 -17.48 -2.17
C ARG A 92 -9.02 -16.21 -2.57
N SER A 93 -8.08 -15.72 -1.75
CA SER A 93 -7.29 -14.56 -2.15
C SER A 93 -6.26 -14.99 -3.20
N ASN A 94 -6.04 -14.16 -4.22
CA ASN A 94 -4.90 -14.27 -5.13
C ASN A 94 -3.58 -13.82 -4.46
N ALA A 95 -3.56 -13.62 -3.14
CA ALA A 95 -2.39 -13.21 -2.39
C ALA A 95 -1.60 -14.43 -1.92
N GLN A 96 -0.31 -14.44 -2.24
CA GLN A 96 0.66 -15.38 -1.71
C GLN A 96 1.34 -14.80 -0.47
N PHE A 97 1.41 -15.59 0.60
CA PHE A 97 2.05 -15.20 1.86
C PHE A 97 3.30 -16.05 2.12
N GLN A 98 4.38 -15.40 2.54
CA GLN A 98 5.65 -16.06 2.87
C GLN A 98 6.35 -15.32 4.01
N MET A 99 7.18 -16.03 4.79
CA MET A 99 8.15 -15.42 5.68
C MET A 99 9.49 -15.30 4.93
N VAL A 100 10.06 -14.09 4.89
CA VAL A 100 11.30 -13.82 4.15
C VAL A 100 12.34 -13.12 5.01
N ASN A 101 13.61 -13.45 4.78
CA ASN A 101 14.74 -12.75 5.40
C ASN A 101 15.06 -11.48 4.60
N LEU A 102 14.37 -10.37 4.92
CA LEU A 102 14.58 -9.08 4.26
C LEU A 102 14.51 -7.91 5.25
N ASP A 103 15.48 -6.99 5.19
CA ASP A 103 15.43 -5.73 5.94
C ASP A 103 14.42 -4.75 5.31
N VAL A 104 13.19 -4.75 5.84
CA VAL A 104 12.09 -3.87 5.42
C VAL A 104 12.45 -2.39 5.58
N ARG A 105 13.23 -2.04 6.60
CA ARG A 105 13.68 -0.65 6.83
C ARG A 105 14.67 -0.22 5.76
N LYS A 106 15.56 -1.12 5.33
CA LYS A 106 16.48 -0.88 4.20
C LYS A 106 15.71 -0.71 2.90
N LEU A 107 14.70 -1.53 2.64
CA LEU A 107 13.81 -1.33 1.49
C LEU A 107 13.15 0.06 1.54
N GLY A 108 12.64 0.46 2.71
CA GLY A 108 12.07 1.79 2.87
C GLY A 108 13.07 2.94 2.75
N ARG A 109 14.34 2.74 3.12
CA ARG A 109 15.43 3.70 2.84
C ARG A 109 15.71 3.80 1.33
N LYS A 110 15.74 2.66 0.62
CA LYS A 110 15.90 2.62 -0.84
C LYS A 110 14.77 3.37 -1.55
N CYS A 111 13.51 3.12 -1.18
CA CYS A 111 12.36 3.83 -1.74
C CYS A 111 12.48 5.35 -1.58
N ARG A 112 12.76 5.84 -0.36
CA ARG A 112 12.93 7.27 -0.10
C ARG A 112 14.12 7.88 -0.83
N LYS A 113 15.21 7.12 -0.99
CA LYS A 113 16.38 7.55 -1.78
C LYS A 113 16.02 7.66 -3.26
N TYR A 114 15.34 6.66 -3.82
CA TYR A 114 14.91 6.66 -5.22
C TYR A 114 14.04 7.87 -5.54
N ILE A 115 12.99 8.12 -4.75
CA ILE A 115 12.11 9.30 -4.91
C ILE A 115 12.91 10.61 -4.84
N ARG A 116 13.84 10.73 -3.87
CA ARG A 116 14.67 11.93 -3.70
C ARG A 116 15.60 12.16 -4.87
N ASP A 117 16.26 11.11 -5.35
CA ASP A 117 17.20 11.18 -6.45
C ASP A 117 16.48 11.51 -7.76
N LEU A 118 15.29 10.94 -7.99
CA LEU A 118 14.44 11.30 -9.13
C LEU A 118 14.06 12.78 -9.10
N LYS A 119 13.56 13.30 -7.97
CA LYS A 119 13.18 14.72 -7.84
C LYS A 119 14.33 15.72 -8.05
N ARG A 120 15.58 15.25 -8.10
CA ARG A 120 16.78 16.10 -8.33
C ARG A 120 17.28 16.07 -9.77
N LYS A 121 16.84 15.12 -10.59
CA LYS A 121 17.21 15.06 -12.01
C LYS A 121 16.49 16.17 -12.78
N ALA A 122 17.07 16.58 -13.90
CA ALA A 122 16.41 17.50 -14.82
C ALA A 122 15.27 16.79 -15.56
N GLU A 123 14.17 17.49 -15.86
CA GLU A 123 12.95 16.84 -16.41
C GLU A 123 13.18 16.16 -17.76
N ASN A 124 14.07 16.71 -18.58
CA ASN A 124 14.47 16.17 -19.87
C ASN A 124 15.29 14.86 -19.77
N GLU A 125 15.83 14.55 -18.59
CA GLU A 125 16.61 13.34 -18.35
C GLU A 125 15.77 12.13 -17.93
N TYR A 126 14.48 12.32 -17.64
CA TYR A 126 13.63 11.23 -17.17
C TYR A 126 13.38 10.19 -18.27
N SER A 127 13.58 8.92 -17.92
CA SER A 127 13.03 7.81 -18.70
C SER A 127 11.50 7.85 -18.71
N LYS A 128 10.86 7.10 -19.62
CA LYS A 128 9.40 6.99 -19.66
C LYS A 128 8.83 6.47 -18.34
N GLU A 129 9.50 5.49 -17.74
CA GLU A 129 9.15 4.85 -16.47
C GLU A 129 9.30 5.84 -15.31
N GLU A 130 10.37 6.63 -15.30
CA GLU A 130 10.59 7.67 -14.27
C GLU A 130 9.53 8.78 -14.35
N ARG A 131 9.16 9.23 -15.56
CA ARG A 131 8.06 10.19 -15.75
C ARG A 131 6.74 9.62 -15.24
N ASN A 132 6.46 8.36 -15.56
CA ASN A 132 5.26 7.67 -15.10
C ASN A 132 5.24 7.53 -13.57
N PHE A 133 6.36 7.13 -12.96
CA PHE A 133 6.51 7.06 -11.51
C PHE A 133 6.27 8.42 -10.85
N LEU A 134 6.85 9.50 -11.40
CA LEU A 134 6.64 10.85 -10.89
C LEU A 134 5.19 11.31 -11.06
N ARG A 135 4.54 11.04 -12.21
CA ARG A 135 3.12 11.36 -12.43
C ARG A 135 2.21 10.62 -11.44
N ARG A 136 2.51 9.36 -11.11
CA ARG A 136 1.80 8.62 -10.04
C ARG A 136 1.97 9.31 -8.69
N LEU A 137 3.21 9.67 -8.34
CA LEU A 137 3.54 10.33 -7.08
C LEU A 137 2.90 11.71 -6.94
N THR A 138 2.86 12.52 -8.00
CA THR A 138 2.25 13.86 -7.95
C THR A 138 0.74 13.80 -7.83
N THR A 139 0.10 12.69 -8.26
CA THR A 139 -1.34 12.47 -8.10
C THR A 139 -1.72 12.29 -6.62
N ASP A 140 -0.76 12.02 -5.72
CA ASP A 140 -1.04 11.96 -4.28
C ASP A 140 -1.29 13.33 -3.64
N GLU A 141 -0.82 14.41 -4.27
CA GLU A 141 -1.09 15.78 -3.84
C GLU A 141 -2.32 16.35 -4.55
N PRO A 142 -3.05 17.29 -3.95
CA PRO A 142 -4.13 17.99 -4.63
C PRO A 142 -3.61 18.69 -5.89
N LEU A 143 -4.34 18.55 -7.00
CA LEU A 143 -4.04 19.32 -8.21
C LEU A 143 -4.03 20.82 -7.92
N PRO A 144 -3.17 21.61 -8.60
CA PRO A 144 -3.17 23.06 -8.48
C PRO A 144 -4.56 23.67 -8.71
N GLY A 145 -5.00 24.51 -7.78
CA GLY A 145 -6.33 25.15 -7.81
C GLY A 145 -7.47 24.26 -7.30
N THR A 146 -7.19 23.07 -6.77
CA THR A 146 -8.17 22.13 -6.19
C THR A 146 -7.83 21.81 -4.74
N LYS A 147 -8.82 21.39 -3.94
CA LYS A 147 -8.62 20.93 -2.56
C LYS A 147 -8.93 19.44 -2.38
N TRP A 148 -9.62 18.82 -3.33
CA TRP A 148 -10.11 17.45 -3.29
C TRP A 148 -9.49 16.53 -4.33
N CYS A 149 -9.03 17.06 -5.47
CA CYS A 149 -8.45 16.24 -6.54
C CYS A 149 -7.04 15.74 -6.22
N SER A 150 -6.98 14.76 -5.33
CA SER A 150 -5.83 13.88 -5.09
C SER A 150 -6.28 12.43 -5.06
N ARG A 151 -5.38 11.51 -5.38
CA ARG A 151 -5.57 10.07 -5.15
C ARG A 151 -5.68 9.76 -3.65
N GLN A 152 -4.91 10.47 -2.83
CA GLN A 152 -4.95 10.32 -1.37
C GLN A 152 -6.31 10.75 -0.80
N ALA A 153 -6.73 10.08 0.28
CA ALA A 153 -7.97 10.39 0.98
C ALA A 153 -8.02 11.84 1.46
N ARG A 154 -9.19 12.47 1.36
CA ARG A 154 -9.42 13.84 1.88
C ARG A 154 -10.14 13.81 3.22
N PRO A 155 -9.84 14.73 4.16
CA PRO A 155 -10.55 14.78 5.42
C PRO A 155 -12.03 15.09 5.21
N ARG A 156 -12.94 14.29 5.77
CA ARG A 156 -14.40 14.51 5.64
C ARG A 156 -14.88 15.84 6.22
N TYR A 157 -14.10 16.49 7.08
CA TYR A 157 -14.42 17.82 7.62
C TYR A 157 -14.02 18.96 6.69
N LEU A 158 -13.21 18.70 5.65
CA LEU A 158 -12.94 19.69 4.61
C LEU A 158 -14.29 20.01 3.93
N ARG A 159 -14.59 21.29 3.76
CA ARG A 159 -15.86 21.73 3.13
C ARG A 159 -15.63 22.57 1.89
N GLU A 160 -14.52 23.30 1.88
CA GLU A 160 -14.22 24.26 0.83
C GLU A 160 -13.78 23.56 -0.45
N LEU A 161 -14.16 24.17 -1.57
CA LEU A 161 -13.57 23.89 -2.88
C LEU A 161 -12.39 24.84 -3.12
N GLY A 162 -11.54 24.47 -4.07
CA GLY A 162 -10.51 25.32 -4.66
C GLY A 162 -11.07 26.23 -5.76
N GLU A 163 -10.18 27.01 -6.37
CA GLU A 163 -10.48 27.95 -7.46
C GLU A 163 -11.10 27.25 -8.67
N LYS A 164 -10.64 26.03 -8.99
CA LYS A 164 -11.20 25.20 -10.06
C LYS A 164 -12.41 24.41 -9.55
N SER A 165 -13.44 25.13 -9.10
CA SER A 165 -14.55 24.55 -8.33
C SER A 165 -15.29 23.42 -9.05
N ASN A 166 -15.43 23.48 -10.37
CA ASN A 166 -16.13 22.43 -11.15
C ASN A 166 -15.36 21.11 -11.15
N LEU A 167 -14.06 21.16 -11.46
CA LEU A 167 -13.15 20.02 -11.36
C LEU A 167 -13.09 19.50 -9.92
N ASP A 168 -12.94 20.39 -8.96
CA ASP A 168 -12.78 20.03 -7.55
C ASP A 168 -14.02 19.36 -6.97
N LYS A 169 -15.21 19.75 -7.45
CA LYS A 169 -16.48 19.14 -7.07
C LYS A 169 -16.57 17.66 -7.48
N CYS A 170 -16.08 17.29 -8.67
CA CYS A 170 -16.01 15.87 -9.08
C CYS A 170 -15.24 15.03 -8.05
N CYS A 171 -14.10 15.55 -7.59
CA CYS A 171 -13.24 14.87 -6.63
C CYS A 171 -13.84 14.91 -5.21
N GLN A 172 -14.51 16.00 -4.82
CA GLN A 172 -15.22 16.09 -3.54
C GLN A 172 -16.33 15.04 -3.44
N GLU A 173 -17.18 14.91 -4.46
CA GLU A 173 -18.25 13.92 -4.51
C GLU A 173 -17.69 12.49 -4.40
N PHE A 174 -16.58 12.21 -5.09
CA PHE A 174 -15.85 10.96 -4.94
C PHE A 174 -15.42 10.72 -3.50
N HIS A 175 -14.68 11.63 -2.87
CA HIS A 175 -14.11 11.44 -1.53
C HIS A 175 -15.18 11.40 -0.41
N LEU A 176 -16.34 12.01 -0.62
CA LEU A 176 -17.44 12.00 0.35
C LEU A 176 -18.36 10.77 0.23
N SER A 177 -18.21 9.97 -0.83
CA SER A 177 -18.98 8.73 -1.02
C SER A 177 -18.91 7.82 0.22
N GLN A 178 -19.99 7.07 0.43
CA GLN A 178 -20.07 6.05 1.47
C GLN A 178 -19.49 4.71 0.98
N ASP A 179 -19.40 4.53 -0.33
CA ASP A 179 -18.94 3.29 -0.97
C ASP A 179 -17.42 3.29 -1.19
N ILE A 180 -16.69 3.54 -0.10
CA ILE A 180 -15.23 3.59 -0.08
C ILE A 180 -14.70 2.67 1.00
N ILE A 181 -13.72 1.84 0.64
CA ILE A 181 -12.86 1.11 1.57
C ILE A 181 -11.61 1.98 1.83
N PRO A 182 -11.46 2.56 3.04
CA PRO A 182 -10.33 3.43 3.34
C PRO A 182 -8.97 2.72 3.20
N PRO A 183 -7.87 3.49 3.01
CA PRO A 183 -6.52 2.94 2.96
C PRO A 183 -6.24 2.05 4.17
N PHE A 184 -5.65 0.88 3.95
CA PHE A 184 -5.20 -0.01 5.03
C PHE A 184 -6.30 -0.52 5.98
N THR A 185 -7.53 -0.57 5.50
CA THR A 185 -8.66 -1.08 6.28
C THR A 185 -9.24 -2.35 5.67
N PHE A 186 -9.82 -3.16 6.54
CA PHE A 186 -10.55 -4.37 6.16
C PHE A 186 -12.04 -4.08 6.22
N HIS A 187 -12.72 -4.16 5.08
CA HIS A 187 -14.15 -3.92 4.96
C HIS A 187 -14.72 -4.85 3.89
N HIS A 188 -15.99 -5.28 4.02
CA HIS A 188 -16.60 -6.25 3.10
C HIS A 188 -15.72 -7.48 2.82
N HIS A 189 -15.07 -8.03 3.84
CA HIS A 189 -14.15 -9.18 3.71
C HIS A 189 -12.96 -8.98 2.76
N TYR A 190 -12.60 -7.72 2.50
CA TYR A 190 -11.52 -7.34 1.61
C TYR A 190 -10.56 -6.38 2.33
N LEU A 191 -9.25 -6.62 2.19
CA LEU A 191 -8.22 -5.73 2.72
C LEU A 191 -7.75 -4.76 1.63
N ASN A 192 -8.01 -3.46 1.83
CA ASN A 192 -7.37 -2.44 1.01
C ASN A 192 -5.89 -2.29 1.45
N THR A 193 -4.97 -2.91 0.71
CA THR A 193 -3.52 -2.79 0.96
C THR A 193 -2.90 -1.54 0.33
N LEU A 194 -3.68 -0.68 -0.33
CA LEU A 194 -3.20 0.53 -0.97
C LEU A 194 -3.16 1.71 0.01
N PRO A 195 -2.21 2.65 -0.16
CA PRO A 195 -2.19 3.89 0.59
C PRO A 195 -3.24 4.91 0.14
N TRP A 196 -4.24 4.53 -0.63
CA TRP A 196 -5.34 5.39 -1.03
C TRP A 196 -6.67 4.62 -1.00
N PRO A 197 -7.82 5.32 -1.05
CA PRO A 197 -9.12 4.67 -0.97
C PRO A 197 -9.45 3.85 -2.23
N ILE A 198 -10.15 2.74 -2.05
CA ILE A 198 -10.75 1.96 -3.15
C ILE A 198 -12.27 2.15 -3.06
N ALA A 199 -12.90 2.65 -4.11
CA ALA A 199 -14.34 2.86 -4.14
C ALA A 199 -15.08 1.79 -4.95
N SER A 200 -16.41 1.77 -4.87
CA SER A 200 -17.24 0.94 -5.75
C SER A 200 -17.00 1.27 -7.22
N CYS A 201 -17.17 0.30 -8.11
CA CYS A 201 -17.01 0.55 -9.56
C CYS A 201 -18.00 1.60 -10.08
N GLU A 202 -19.17 1.71 -9.47
CA GLU A 202 -20.12 2.80 -9.74
C GLU A 202 -19.55 4.17 -9.36
N THR A 203 -18.98 4.31 -8.15
CA THR A 203 -18.38 5.57 -7.67
C THR A 203 -17.17 5.97 -8.53
N ASN A 204 -16.28 5.03 -8.85
CA ASN A 204 -15.17 5.29 -9.76
C ASN A 204 -15.66 5.68 -11.16
N GLY A 205 -16.70 5.04 -11.68
CA GLY A 205 -17.32 5.36 -12.97
C GLY A 205 -17.97 6.76 -12.99
N LYS A 206 -18.58 7.20 -11.89
CA LYS A 206 -19.08 8.58 -11.73
C LYS A 206 -17.93 9.59 -11.75
N LEU A 207 -16.83 9.32 -11.03
CA LEU A 207 -15.64 10.18 -11.06
C LEU A 207 -15.06 10.28 -12.48
N LYS A 208 -14.84 9.15 -13.16
CA LYS A 208 -14.33 9.09 -14.54
C LYS A 208 -15.18 9.95 -15.48
N ARG A 209 -16.51 9.78 -15.44
CA ARG A 209 -17.43 10.57 -16.28
C ARG A 209 -17.40 12.06 -15.94
N CYS A 210 -17.49 12.42 -14.66
CA CYS A 210 -17.48 13.82 -14.22
C CYS A 210 -16.20 14.55 -14.70
N LEU A 211 -15.03 13.93 -14.55
CA LEU A 211 -13.76 14.51 -15.02
C LEU A 211 -13.71 14.69 -16.55
N LEU A 212 -14.28 13.73 -17.30
CA LEU A 212 -14.32 13.82 -18.76
C LEU A 212 -15.33 14.86 -19.25
N GLU A 213 -16.47 14.99 -18.57
CA GLU A 213 -17.53 15.96 -18.87
C GLU A 213 -17.12 17.40 -18.49
N GLU A 214 -16.38 17.59 -17.40
CA GLU A 214 -15.81 18.91 -17.04
C GLU A 214 -14.91 19.44 -18.16
N GLY A 215 -14.13 18.55 -18.79
CA GLY A 215 -13.56 18.77 -20.11
C GLY A 215 -12.30 19.63 -20.18
N SER A 216 -11.84 20.23 -19.07
CA SER A 216 -10.55 20.94 -19.02
C SER A 216 -9.37 19.99 -19.27
N GLN A 217 -8.23 20.56 -19.67
CA GLN A 217 -7.03 19.76 -19.90
C GLN A 217 -6.54 19.11 -18.60
N GLU A 218 -6.70 19.79 -17.48
CA GLU A 218 -6.34 19.30 -16.15
C GLU A 218 -7.24 18.15 -15.71
N ALA A 219 -8.56 18.25 -15.91
CA ALA A 219 -9.48 17.17 -15.59
C ALA A 219 -9.20 15.91 -16.43
N LYS A 220 -8.98 16.07 -17.73
CA LYS A 220 -8.61 14.97 -18.63
C LYS A 220 -7.27 14.34 -18.23
N SER A 221 -6.25 15.15 -17.98
CA SER A 221 -4.93 14.67 -17.55
C SER A 221 -4.99 13.93 -16.20
N PHE A 222 -5.85 14.37 -15.28
CA PHE A 222 -6.08 13.69 -14.01
C PHE A 222 -6.84 12.38 -14.17
N ALA A 223 -7.91 12.37 -14.98
CA ALA A 223 -8.62 11.14 -15.32
C ALA A 223 -7.67 10.11 -15.94
N GLU A 224 -6.81 10.54 -16.86
CA GLU A 224 -5.79 9.66 -17.43
C GLU A 224 -4.82 9.12 -16.38
N ALA A 225 -4.37 9.98 -15.45
CA ALA A 225 -3.47 9.56 -14.38
C ALA A 225 -4.13 8.49 -13.50
N LEU A 226 -5.39 8.68 -13.09
CA LEU A 226 -6.10 7.74 -12.21
C LEU A 226 -6.46 6.43 -12.91
N PHE A 227 -7.04 6.50 -14.11
CA PHE A 227 -7.70 5.34 -14.73
C PHE A 227 -6.85 4.62 -15.77
N PHE A 228 -5.88 5.29 -16.42
CA PHE A 228 -5.00 4.63 -17.41
C PHE A 228 -3.59 4.39 -16.87
N LEU A 229 -3.01 5.39 -16.20
CA LEU A 229 -1.65 5.24 -15.67
C LEU A 229 -1.65 4.44 -14.37
N ILE A 230 -2.41 4.87 -13.35
CA ILE A 230 -2.46 4.23 -12.03
C ILE A 230 -3.32 2.98 -12.08
N GLN A 231 -4.35 2.97 -12.94
CA GLN A 231 -5.37 1.93 -13.02
C GLN A 231 -5.98 1.68 -11.65
N MET A 232 -6.49 2.75 -11.03
CA MET A 232 -7.11 2.66 -9.71
C MET A 232 -8.16 1.56 -9.70
N PRO A 233 -8.01 0.52 -8.86
CA PRO A 233 -8.99 -0.53 -8.80
C PRO A 233 -10.30 0.01 -8.23
N CYS A 234 -11.38 -0.70 -8.54
CA CYS A 234 -12.66 -0.54 -7.87
C CYS A 234 -13.09 -1.88 -7.27
N TYR A 235 -14.20 -1.88 -6.52
CA TYR A 235 -14.81 -3.12 -6.05
C TYR A 235 -16.27 -3.28 -6.49
N GLU A 236 -16.66 -4.53 -6.66
CA GLU A 236 -18.06 -4.96 -6.72
C GLU A 236 -18.36 -5.81 -5.50
N LEU A 237 -19.59 -5.72 -4.97
CA LEU A 237 -20.04 -6.64 -3.93
C LEU A 237 -20.59 -7.91 -4.57
N LYS A 238 -20.12 -9.06 -4.09
CA LYS A 238 -20.65 -10.37 -4.45
C LYS A 238 -21.10 -11.10 -3.20
N GLU A 239 -22.22 -11.79 -3.29
CA GLU A 239 -22.64 -12.70 -2.24
C GLU A 239 -21.75 -13.94 -2.27
N GLU A 240 -21.03 -14.19 -1.17
CA GLU A 240 -20.23 -15.38 -0.98
C GLU A 240 -20.56 -16.06 0.35
N GLU A 241 -20.41 -17.38 0.39
CA GLU A 241 -20.40 -18.12 1.66
C GLU A 241 -19.04 -17.96 2.33
N ILE A 242 -19.03 -17.36 3.52
CA ILE A 242 -17.85 -17.22 4.36
C ILE A 242 -18.00 -18.07 5.63
N CYS A 243 -16.88 -18.41 6.26
CA CYS A 243 -16.93 -19.05 7.56
C CYS A 243 -17.33 -18.06 8.65
N HIS A 244 -18.40 -18.35 9.38
CA HIS A 244 -18.87 -17.53 10.50
C HIS A 244 -18.27 -18.01 11.82
N GLU A 245 -18.27 -19.32 12.03
CA GLU A 245 -17.77 -19.97 13.23
C GLU A 245 -16.87 -21.15 12.83
N TYR A 246 -15.70 -21.23 13.44
CA TYR A 246 -14.82 -22.38 13.34
C TYR A 246 -15.06 -23.32 14.52
N GLU A 247 -14.72 -24.59 14.35
CA GLU A 247 -14.60 -25.52 15.49
C GLU A 247 -13.56 -25.02 16.51
N GLN A 248 -13.62 -25.52 17.76
CA GLN A 248 -12.75 -25.09 18.87
C GLN A 248 -11.25 -25.06 18.51
N TRP A 249 -10.80 -25.96 17.64
CA TRP A 249 -9.41 -26.10 17.23
C TRP A 249 -9.12 -25.52 15.83
N PHE A 250 -10.01 -24.71 15.26
CA PHE A 250 -9.89 -24.07 13.93
C PHE A 250 -9.60 -25.03 12.77
N ASN A 251 -9.89 -26.33 12.93
CA ASN A 251 -9.61 -27.37 11.94
C ASN A 251 -10.66 -27.41 10.82
N THR A 252 -11.91 -27.07 11.12
CA THR A 252 -13.00 -27.02 10.14
C THR A 252 -13.91 -25.84 10.41
N CYS A 253 -14.51 -25.33 9.33
CA CYS A 253 -15.57 -24.35 9.44
C CYS A 253 -16.86 -25.03 9.91
N LYS A 254 -17.36 -24.64 11.08
CA LYS A 254 -18.55 -25.20 11.72
C LYS A 254 -19.83 -24.64 11.10
N THR A 255 -19.90 -23.32 10.93
CA THR A 255 -21.05 -22.66 10.30
C THR A 255 -20.61 -21.68 9.22
N LYS A 256 -21.31 -21.72 8.07
CA LYS A 256 -21.12 -20.79 6.97
C LYS A 256 -22.32 -19.86 6.87
N VAL A 257 -22.07 -18.62 6.47
CA VAL A 257 -23.10 -17.61 6.22
C VAL A 257 -22.84 -16.92 4.90
N LYS A 258 -23.90 -16.50 4.22
CA LYS A 258 -23.83 -15.66 3.03
C LYS A 258 -23.60 -14.21 3.43
N GLN A 259 -22.55 -13.59 2.90
CA GLN A 259 -22.24 -12.19 3.12
C GLN A 259 -21.78 -11.52 1.83
N GLN A 260 -21.94 -10.19 1.78
CA GLN A 260 -21.44 -9.37 0.69
C GLN A 260 -19.92 -9.17 0.85
N VAL A 261 -19.17 -9.70 -0.10
CA VAL A 261 -17.71 -9.66 -0.18
C VAL A 261 -17.31 -8.72 -1.32
N ALA A 262 -16.37 -7.81 -1.05
CA ALA A 262 -15.81 -6.94 -2.06
C ALA A 262 -14.79 -7.70 -2.92
N VAL A 263 -15.00 -7.65 -4.23
CA VAL A 263 -14.13 -8.24 -5.24
C VAL A 263 -13.51 -7.11 -6.06
N GLU A 264 -12.17 -7.04 -6.06
CA GLU A 264 -11.42 -6.05 -6.81
C GLU A 264 -11.62 -6.24 -8.32
N ARG A 265 -11.87 -5.14 -9.04
CA ARG A 265 -12.03 -5.08 -10.49
C ARG A 265 -11.19 -3.95 -11.09
N SER A 266 -10.87 -4.11 -12.37
CA SER A 266 -10.47 -2.99 -13.22
C SER A 266 -11.71 -2.25 -13.70
N LEU A 267 -11.63 -0.92 -13.78
CA LEU A 267 -12.69 -0.12 -14.37
C LEU A 267 -12.48 -0.05 -15.89
N ASP A 268 -13.38 -0.69 -16.64
CA ASP A 268 -13.38 -0.64 -18.11
C ASP A 268 -13.61 0.78 -18.67
#